data_AF-A0A822H4W6-F1
#
_entry.id   AF-A0A822H4W6-F1
#
_cell.length_a   1.000
_cell.length_b   1.000
_cell.length_c   1.000
_cell.angle_alpha   90.00
_cell.angle_beta   90.00
_cell.angle_gamma   90.00
#
_symmetry.space_group_name_H-M   'P 1'
#
loop_
_entity.id
_entity.type
_entity.pdbx_description
1 polymer ?
#
loop_
_entity_poly.entity_id
_entity_poly.type
_entity_poly.pdbx_seq_one_letter_code
_entity_poly.pdbx_strand_id
1 'polypeptide(L)' 'MTTTAPSSLDENQPPSSNISFIQPQKGKPLLISDKYIFKLNKTTTTTKYW' A
#
# COMPACT_ATOMS: atom_id res chain seq x y z
N MET A 1 -33.00 0.93 26.96
CA MET A 1 -31.64 1.45 27.12
C MET A 1 -30.72 0.48 26.42
N THR A 2 -30.24 0.84 25.22
CA THR A 2 -29.48 -0.03 24.32
C THR A 2 -28.04 -0.18 24.80
N THR A 3 -27.65 -1.42 25.11
CA THR A 3 -26.29 -1.83 25.44
C THR A 3 -25.39 -1.65 24.21
N THR A 4 -24.60 -0.58 24.18
CA THR A 4 -23.51 -0.41 23.21
C THR A 4 -22.41 -1.39 23.58
N ALA A 5 -22.33 -2.51 22.86
CA ALA A 5 -21.19 -3.41 22.94
C ALA A 5 -19.92 -2.66 22.47
N PRO A 6 -18.79 -2.77 23.18
CA PRO A 6 -17.52 -2.28 22.65
C PRO A 6 -17.15 -3.13 21.43
N SER A 7 -17.00 -2.48 20.28
CA SER A 7 -16.51 -3.11 19.06
C SER A 7 -15.15 -3.77 19.38
N SER A 8 -15.10 -5.10 19.40
CA SER A 8 -13.85 -5.84 19.54
C SER A 8 -12.92 -5.41 18.41
N LEU A 9 -11.77 -4.84 18.76
CA LEU A 9 -10.67 -4.66 17.81
C LEU A 9 -10.23 -6.05 17.38
N ASP A 10 -10.60 -6.41 16.15
CA ASP A 10 -10.16 -7.63 15.51
C ASP A 10 -8.63 -7.57 15.35
N GLU A 11 -7.93 -8.39 16.15
CA GLU A 11 -6.47 -8.55 16.25
C GLU A 11 -5.90 -9.27 15.00
N ASN A 12 -6.42 -8.98 13.82
CA ASN A 12 -5.95 -9.53 12.54
C ASN A 12 -5.82 -8.44 11.46
N GLN A 13 -5.47 -7.22 11.83
CA GLN A 13 -5.01 -6.27 10.82
C GLN A 13 -3.69 -6.82 10.25
N PRO A 14 -3.60 -7.21 8.96
CA PRO A 14 -2.33 -7.57 8.37
C PRO A 14 -1.35 -6.41 8.59
N PRO A 15 -0.04 -6.68 8.77
CA PRO A 15 0.93 -5.62 8.95
C PRO A 15 0.70 -4.61 7.82
N SER A 16 0.29 -3.39 8.17
CA SER A 16 -0.06 -2.38 7.19
C SER A 16 1.22 -2.03 6.44
N SER A 17 1.47 -2.70 5.31
CA SER A 17 2.63 -2.43 4.47
C SER A 17 2.58 -0.96 4.09
N ASN A 18 3.59 -0.21 4.51
CA ASN A 18 3.66 1.22 4.24
C ASN A 18 4.02 1.40 2.76
N ILE A 19 3.00 1.51 1.92
CA ILE A 19 3.13 1.68 0.49
C ILE A 19 2.96 3.16 0.14
N SER A 20 3.93 3.72 -0.55
CA SER A 20 3.90 5.09 -1.07
C SER A 20 4.40 5.13 -2.52
N PHE A 21 3.90 6.07 -3.31
CA PHE A 21 4.33 6.25 -4.69
C PHE A 21 4.97 7.62 -4.86
N ILE A 22 6.09 7.66 -5.58
CA ILE A 22 6.74 8.90 -6.00
C ILE A 22 6.61 9.03 -7.52
N GLN A 23 6.06 10.15 -7.97
CA GLN A 23 6.05 10.50 -9.38
C GLN A 23 7.11 11.58 -9.64
N PRO A 24 8.30 11.21 -10.18
CA PRO A 24 9.32 12.19 -10.50
C PRO A 24 8.86 13.12 -11.64
N GLN A 25 9.42 14.33 -11.71
CA GLN A 25 9.15 15.28 -12.80
C GLN A 25 9.53 14.72 -14.18
N LYS A 26 10.46 13.77 -14.23
CA LYS A 26 10.88 13.05 -15.44
C LYS A 26 11.13 11.58 -15.11
N GLY A 27 10.57 10.67 -15.91
CA GLY A 27 10.81 9.23 -15.80
C GLY A 27 9.59 8.41 -15.35
N LYS A 28 9.83 7.14 -15.03
CA LYS A 28 8.80 6.21 -14.53
C LYS A 28 8.52 6.48 -13.05
N PRO A 29 7.30 6.22 -12.55
CA PRO A 29 7.02 6.32 -11.13
C PRO A 29 7.87 5.31 -10.35
N LEU A 30 8.04 5.57 -9.06
CA LEU A 30 8.73 4.71 -8.10
C LEU A 30 7.76 4.27 -7.01
N LEU A 31 7.85 3.01 -6.62
CA LEU A 31 7.11 2.45 -5.50
C LEU A 31 8.04 2.39 -4.29
N ILE A 32 7.58 2.88 -3.15
CA ILE A 32 8.23 2.71 -1.87
C ILE A 32 7.37 1.73 -1.08
N SER A 33 7.94 0.60 -0.68
CA SER A 33 7.34 -0.29 0.31
C SER A 33 8.30 -0.43 1.46
N ASP A 34 7.81 -0.10 2.66
CA ASP A 34 8.56 -0.15 3.92
C ASP A 34 9.80 0.75 3.89
N LYS A 35 10.96 0.22 3.46
CA LYS A 35 12.24 0.93 3.35
C LYS A 35 12.95 0.71 2.01
N TYR A 36 12.27 0.09 1.05
CA TYR A 36 12.82 -0.26 -0.26
C TYR A 36 12.15 0.56 -1.36
N ILE A 37 12.95 0.93 -2.37
CA ILE A 37 12.50 1.65 -3.55
C ILE A 37 12.52 0.68 -4.74
N PHE A 38 11.37 0.52 -5.37
CA PHE A 38 11.15 -0.36 -6.51
C PHE A 38 10.93 0.47 -7.78
N LYS A 39 11.50 -0.02 -8.89
CA LYS A 39 11.39 0.61 -10.21
C LYS A 39 10.37 -0.15 -11.03
N LEU A 40 9.47 0.56 -11.70
CA LEU A 40 8.49 -0.09 -12.58
C LEU A 40 9.18 -0.93 -13.67
N ASN A 41 9.05 -2.25 -13.54
CA ASN A 41 9.66 -3.24 -14.42
C ASN A 41 8.76 -3.50 -15.64
N LYS A 42 7.54 -3.97 -15.40
CA LYS A 42 6.57 -4.32 -16.44
C LYS A 42 5.21 -3.72 -16.15
N THR A 43 4.53 -3.30 -17.21
CA THR A 43 3.14 -2.87 -17.14
C THR A 43 2.31 -3.76 -18.05
N THR A 44 1.16 -4.19 -17.55
CA THR A 44 0.08 -4.81 -18.32
C THR A 44 -1.11 -3.86 -18.34
N THR A 45 -2.16 -4.16 -19.10
CA THR A 45 -3.36 -3.32 -19.21
C THR A 45 -3.98 -2.99 -17.84
N THR A 46 -3.91 -3.92 -16.90
CA THR A 46 -4.56 -3.79 -15.57
C THR A 46 -3.57 -3.69 -14.42
N THR A 47 -2.33 -4.18 -14.58
CA THR A 47 -1.42 -4.44 -13.46
C THR A 47 -0.02 -3.90 -13.73
N LYS A 48 0.59 -3.30 -12.71
CA LYS A 48 1.98 -2.81 -12.71
C LYS A 48 2.84 -3.70 -11.82
N TYR A 49 3.97 -4.14 -12.36
CA TYR A 49 4.97 -4.94 -11.67
C TYR A 49 6.20 -4.07 -11.41
N TRP A 50 6.63 -4.06 -10.15
CA TRP A 50 7.69 -3.21 -9.61
C TRP A 50 8.88 -4.05 -9.18
#